data_AF-A0A3C1FMP3-F1
#
_entry.id   AF-A0A3C1FMP3-F1
#
_cell.length_a   1.000
_cell.length_b   1.000
_cell.length_c   1.000
_cell.angle_alpha   90.00
_cell.angle_beta   90.00
_cell.angle_gamma   90.00
#
_symmetry.space_group_name_H-M   'P 1'
#
loop_
_entity.id
_entity.type
_entity.pdbx_description
1 polymer ?
#
loop_
_entity_poly.entity_id
_entity_poly.type
_entity_poly.pdbx_seq_one_letter_code
_entity_poly.pdbx_strand_id
1 'polypeptide(L)'
;VRVPVDQIVGARGQGWLVANATLGHERGMLGDPGALENRLQALIALMQEERIGQARAIDNPVLRDRLLALQAEVSAMKCNGMRILSNSLKGESGGMAKLIVKLQSCEIAHQISALAIDAMGEIGTLYHGSPREREGGAWQWNYMFQLGLIIGGGTAQIQKNIIAERGLEMPREPKLAKVSDAAKATADIARHKQGSA
;
A
#
# COMPACT_ATOMS: atom_id res chain seq x y z
N VAL A 1 32.15 -6.92 -4.36
CA VAL A 1 32.01 -7.81 -3.18
C VAL A 1 32.11 -9.27 -3.65
N ARG A 2 32.75 -10.17 -2.89
CA ARG A 2 32.79 -11.63 -3.13
C ARG A 2 32.05 -12.34 -1.99
N VAL A 3 31.22 -13.33 -2.29
CA VAL A 3 30.36 -14.02 -1.31
C VAL A 3 30.55 -15.55 -1.44
N PRO A 4 30.68 -16.31 -0.33
CA PRO A 4 30.75 -17.78 -0.33
C PRO A 4 29.51 -18.48 -0.95
N VAL A 5 29.73 -19.65 -1.55
CA VAL A 5 28.68 -20.42 -2.28
C VAL A 5 27.64 -21.03 -1.33
N ASP A 6 28.03 -21.35 -0.11
CA ASP A 6 27.15 -21.88 0.95
C ASP A 6 26.17 -20.84 1.50
N GLN A 7 26.32 -19.56 1.14
CA GLN A 7 25.34 -18.50 1.46
C GLN A 7 24.21 -18.39 0.44
N ILE A 8 24.15 -19.25 -0.59
CA ILE A 8 23.03 -19.28 -1.53
C ILE A 8 21.80 -19.87 -0.82
N VAL A 9 20.73 -19.09 -0.76
CA VAL A 9 19.41 -19.56 -0.31
C VAL A 9 18.67 -20.19 -1.49
N GLY A 10 18.32 -21.47 -1.35
CA GLY A 10 17.77 -22.28 -2.45
C GLY A 10 18.84 -22.75 -3.44
N ALA A 11 18.44 -23.16 -4.64
CA ALA A 11 19.39 -23.55 -5.69
C ALA A 11 19.74 -22.37 -6.63
N ARG A 12 20.86 -22.48 -7.33
CA ARG A 12 21.22 -21.53 -8.40
C ARG A 12 20.08 -21.41 -9.41
N GLY A 13 19.62 -20.18 -9.65
CA GLY A 13 18.50 -19.89 -10.55
C GLY A 13 17.13 -19.82 -9.86
N GLN A 14 17.00 -20.19 -8.59
CA GLN A 14 15.73 -20.13 -7.84
C GLN A 14 15.46 -18.80 -7.13
N GLY A 15 16.31 -17.78 -7.33
CA GLY A 15 16.18 -16.49 -6.63
C GLY A 15 14.81 -15.84 -6.80
N TRP A 16 14.17 -15.98 -7.97
CA TRP A 16 12.82 -15.45 -8.21
C TRP A 16 11.75 -16.15 -7.36
N LEU A 17 11.86 -17.46 -7.17
CA LEU A 17 10.96 -18.23 -6.33
C LEU A 17 11.12 -17.83 -4.87
N VAL A 18 12.37 -17.74 -4.40
CA VAL A 18 12.69 -17.30 -3.02
C VAL A 18 12.14 -15.90 -2.77
N ALA A 19 12.44 -14.94 -3.64
CA ALA A 19 11.98 -13.56 -3.50
C ALA A 19 10.44 -13.45 -3.44
N ASN A 20 9.71 -14.19 -4.29
CA ASN A 20 8.25 -14.16 -4.28
C ASN A 20 7.65 -14.85 -3.05
N ALA A 21 8.28 -15.92 -2.54
CA ALA A 21 7.86 -16.55 -1.31
C ALA A 21 8.01 -15.59 -0.11
N THR A 22 9.17 -14.92 0.00
CA THR A 22 9.43 -13.90 1.03
C THR A 22 8.43 -12.75 0.93
N LEU A 23 8.25 -12.16 -0.25
CA LEU A 23 7.30 -11.06 -0.45
C LEU A 23 5.85 -11.46 -0.18
N GLY A 24 5.48 -12.72 -0.48
CA GLY A 24 4.16 -13.24 -0.17
C GLY A 24 3.89 -13.26 1.34
N HIS A 25 4.90 -13.63 2.14
CA HIS A 25 4.82 -13.61 3.59
C HIS A 25 4.76 -12.17 4.14
N GLU A 26 5.66 -11.29 3.69
CA GLU A 26 5.74 -9.89 4.13
C GLU A 26 4.45 -9.10 3.84
N ARG A 27 3.82 -9.31 2.68
CA ARG A 27 2.54 -8.65 2.34
C ARG A 27 1.42 -9.01 3.31
N GLY A 28 1.42 -10.22 3.85
CA GLY A 28 0.45 -10.66 4.86
C GLY A 28 0.56 -9.86 6.16
N MET A 29 1.76 -9.37 6.50
CA MET A 29 2.00 -8.58 7.71
C MET A 29 1.56 -7.10 7.56
N LEU A 30 1.33 -6.62 6.34
CA LEU A 30 0.95 -5.22 6.07
C LEU A 30 -0.53 -4.90 6.30
N GLY A 31 -1.34 -5.87 6.70
CA GLY A 31 -2.76 -5.63 6.97
C GLY A 31 -3.25 -6.25 8.26
N ASP A 32 -2.46 -6.07 9.32
CA ASP A 32 -2.95 -6.27 10.68
C ASP A 32 -4.20 -5.40 10.94
N PRO A 33 -5.38 -6.01 11.14
CA PRO A 33 -6.59 -5.24 11.42
C PRO A 33 -6.52 -4.49 12.75
N GLY A 34 -5.79 -5.00 13.74
CA GLY A 34 -5.62 -4.34 15.03
C GLY A 34 -4.88 -3.00 14.88
N ALA A 35 -3.82 -2.97 14.07
CA ALA A 35 -3.14 -1.73 13.72
C ALA A 35 -4.05 -0.71 13.01
N LEU A 36 -4.94 -1.15 12.12
CA LEU A 36 -5.92 -0.28 11.47
C LEU A 36 -6.96 0.27 12.46
N GLU A 37 -7.48 -0.57 13.35
CA GLU A 37 -8.39 -0.16 14.41
C GLU A 37 -7.74 0.88 15.33
N ASN A 38 -6.50 0.65 15.78
CA ASN A 38 -5.77 1.60 16.62
C ASN A 38 -5.57 2.95 15.92
N ARG A 39 -5.21 2.95 14.64
CA ARG A 39 -5.07 4.19 13.84
C ARG A 39 -6.39 4.94 13.71
N LEU A 40 -7.49 4.23 13.49
CA LEU A 40 -8.82 4.83 13.44
C LEU A 40 -9.22 5.45 14.79
N GLN A 41 -8.96 4.76 15.90
CA GLN A 41 -9.24 5.30 17.23
C GLN A 41 -8.40 6.55 17.54
N ALA A 42 -7.12 6.55 17.15
CA ALA A 42 -6.27 7.74 17.26
C ALA A 42 -6.81 8.91 16.42
N LEU A 43 -7.30 8.65 15.20
CA LEU A 43 -7.94 9.66 14.37
C LEU A 43 -9.23 10.20 15.02
N ILE A 44 -10.05 9.33 15.61
CA ILE A 44 -11.27 9.75 16.32
C ILE A 44 -10.92 10.69 17.48
N ALA A 45 -9.92 10.32 18.30
CA ALA A 45 -9.44 11.15 19.40
C ALA A 45 -8.93 12.51 18.89
N LEU A 46 -8.08 12.52 17.86
CA LEU A 46 -7.59 13.73 17.20
C LEU A 46 -8.75 14.64 16.75
N MET A 47 -9.76 14.07 16.08
CA MET A 47 -10.91 14.85 15.58
C MET A 47 -11.81 15.40 16.70
N GLN A 48 -11.81 14.76 17.87
CA GLN A 48 -12.52 15.25 19.06
C GLN A 48 -11.80 16.42 19.74
N GLU A 49 -10.47 16.47 19.64
CA GLU A 49 -9.64 17.51 20.24
C GLU A 49 -9.46 18.72 19.31
N GLU A 50 -9.17 18.47 18.03
CA GLU A 50 -8.89 19.51 17.05
C GLU A 50 -10.14 20.31 16.69
N ARG A 51 -9.95 21.60 16.41
CA ARG A 51 -11.03 22.54 16.13
C ARG A 51 -10.85 23.19 14.77
N ILE A 52 -11.97 23.30 14.05
CA ILE A 52 -12.09 24.07 12.81
C ILE A 52 -12.97 25.28 13.13
N GLY A 53 -12.33 26.42 13.34
CA GLY A 53 -12.99 27.61 13.89
C GLY A 53 -13.53 27.34 15.30
N GLN A 54 -14.84 27.49 15.47
CA GLN A 54 -15.49 27.29 16.77
C GLN A 54 -16.04 25.86 16.99
N ALA A 55 -16.00 24.98 16.01
CA ALA A 55 -16.48 23.59 16.14
C ALA A 55 -15.31 22.62 16.22
N ARG A 56 -15.52 21.45 16.85
CA ARG A 56 -14.53 20.36 16.76
C ARG A 56 -14.53 19.78 15.35
N ALA A 57 -13.41 19.25 14.90
CA ALA A 57 -13.31 18.62 13.59
C ALA A 57 -14.30 17.47 13.42
N ILE A 58 -14.59 16.72 14.50
CA ILE A 58 -15.58 15.63 14.50
C ILE A 58 -17.04 16.10 14.30
N ASP A 59 -17.33 17.37 14.62
CA ASP A 59 -18.66 17.94 14.45
C ASP A 59 -18.88 18.45 13.01
N ASN A 60 -17.81 18.53 12.19
CA ASN A 60 -17.92 18.89 10.78
C ASN A 60 -18.56 17.72 9.98
N PRO A 61 -19.70 17.93 9.29
CA PRO A 61 -20.42 16.84 8.62
C PRO A 61 -19.60 16.17 7.51
N VAL A 62 -18.80 16.94 6.77
CA VAL A 62 -17.99 16.41 5.66
C VAL A 62 -16.86 15.53 6.17
N LEU A 63 -16.18 15.94 7.24
CA LEU A 63 -15.12 15.13 7.85
C LEU A 63 -15.69 13.90 8.55
N ARG A 64 -16.85 14.03 9.20
CA ARG A 64 -17.54 12.94 9.86
C ARG A 64 -17.99 11.85 8.87
N ASP A 65 -18.50 12.24 7.70
CA ASP A 65 -18.90 11.27 6.67
C ASP A 65 -17.68 10.46 6.16
N ARG A 66 -16.54 11.13 5.95
CA ARG A 66 -15.28 10.46 5.60
C ARG A 66 -14.79 9.52 6.70
N LEU A 67 -14.89 9.95 7.95
CA LEU A 67 -14.55 9.12 9.11
C LEU A 67 -15.43 7.86 9.19
N LEU A 68 -16.74 7.98 8.95
CA LEU A 68 -17.67 6.85 8.96
C LEU A 68 -17.38 5.86 7.83
N ALA A 69 -17.04 6.36 6.63
CA ALA A 69 -16.61 5.49 5.52
C ALA A 69 -15.36 4.69 5.90
N LEU A 70 -14.34 5.36 6.46
CA LEU A 70 -13.12 4.68 6.93
C LEU A 70 -13.40 3.68 8.06
N GLN A 71 -14.31 4.02 8.99
CA GLN A 71 -14.72 3.10 10.04
C GLN A 71 -15.37 1.83 9.49
N ALA A 72 -16.21 1.96 8.46
CA ALA A 72 -16.80 0.82 7.78
C ALA A 72 -15.75 -0.06 7.08
N GLU A 73 -14.76 0.55 6.40
CA GLU A 73 -13.67 -0.16 5.74
C GLU A 73 -12.75 -0.88 6.74
N VAL A 74 -12.38 -0.23 7.84
CA VAL A 74 -11.61 -0.85 8.94
C VAL A 74 -12.38 -2.04 9.52
N SER A 75 -13.69 -1.90 9.74
CA SER A 75 -14.54 -2.98 10.24
C SER A 75 -14.59 -4.16 9.25
N ALA A 76 -14.67 -3.87 7.95
CA ALA A 76 -14.61 -4.89 6.91
C ALA A 76 -13.26 -5.63 6.93
N MET A 77 -12.15 -4.90 7.12
CA MET A 77 -10.81 -5.51 7.21
C MET A 77 -10.63 -6.36 8.47
N LYS A 78 -11.26 -6.00 9.59
CA LYS A 78 -11.33 -6.84 10.79
C LYS A 78 -12.01 -8.18 10.51
N CYS A 79 -13.20 -8.12 9.90
CA CYS A 79 -13.92 -9.33 9.47
C CYS A 79 -13.10 -10.17 8.48
N ASN A 80 -12.41 -9.52 7.54
CA ASN A 80 -11.54 -10.20 6.60
C ASN A 80 -10.35 -10.89 7.30
N GLY A 81 -9.74 -10.25 8.30
CA GLY A 81 -8.68 -10.84 9.13
C GLY A 81 -9.17 -12.08 9.88
N MET A 82 -10.36 -12.03 10.49
CA MET A 82 -10.98 -13.18 11.15
C MET A 82 -11.26 -14.33 10.17
N ARG A 83 -11.66 -14.02 8.93
CA ARG A 83 -11.82 -15.02 7.86
C ARG A 83 -10.49 -15.70 7.52
N ILE A 84 -9.41 -14.92 7.36
CA ILE A 84 -8.07 -15.46 7.08
C ILE A 84 -7.59 -16.36 8.22
N LEU A 85 -7.76 -15.91 9.47
CA LEU A 85 -7.39 -16.68 10.66
C LEU A 85 -8.17 -17.99 10.71
N SER A 86 -9.48 -17.94 10.51
CA SER A 86 -10.36 -19.11 10.52
C SER A 86 -9.96 -20.14 9.46
N ASN A 87 -9.67 -19.71 8.22
CA ASN A 87 -9.16 -20.61 7.17
C ASN A 87 -7.82 -21.22 7.58
N SER A 88 -6.90 -20.41 8.13
CA SER A 88 -5.60 -20.90 8.59
C SER A 88 -5.71 -21.97 9.67
N LEU A 89 -6.61 -21.81 10.64
CA LEU A 89 -6.85 -22.80 11.70
C LEU A 89 -7.42 -24.12 11.17
N LYS A 90 -8.10 -24.10 10.02
CA LYS A 90 -8.61 -25.29 9.33
C LYS A 90 -7.61 -25.90 8.34
N GLY A 91 -6.42 -25.29 8.17
CA GLY A 91 -5.46 -25.67 7.13
C GLY A 91 -5.93 -25.31 5.71
N GLU A 92 -6.93 -24.44 5.58
CA GLU A 92 -7.49 -24.00 4.31
C GLU A 92 -6.72 -22.79 3.75
N SER A 93 -6.79 -22.62 2.42
CA SER A 93 -6.23 -21.43 1.77
C SER A 93 -7.03 -20.17 2.18
N GLY A 94 -6.32 -19.07 2.41
CA GLY A 94 -6.97 -17.76 2.56
C GLY A 94 -7.54 -17.21 1.24
N GLY A 95 -7.14 -17.78 0.09
CA GLY A 95 -7.64 -17.41 -1.23
C GLY A 95 -7.67 -15.89 -1.46
N MET A 96 -8.78 -15.39 -2.00
CA MET A 96 -9.02 -13.97 -2.24
C MET A 96 -8.83 -13.11 -0.99
N ALA A 97 -9.17 -13.62 0.19
CA ALA A 97 -9.07 -12.89 1.45
C ALA A 97 -7.66 -12.37 1.71
N LYS A 98 -6.64 -13.20 1.42
CA LYS A 98 -5.23 -12.84 1.58
C LYS A 98 -4.74 -11.88 0.49
N LEU A 99 -5.27 -11.98 -0.74
CA LEU A 99 -4.83 -11.15 -1.87
C LEU A 99 -5.21 -9.67 -1.69
N ILE A 100 -6.36 -9.39 -1.08
CA ILE A 100 -6.85 -8.02 -0.92
C ILE A 100 -6.15 -7.24 0.21
N VAL A 101 -5.53 -7.94 1.17
CA VAL A 101 -5.02 -7.38 2.43
C VAL A 101 -4.09 -6.20 2.19
N LYS A 102 -3.01 -6.41 1.44
CA LYS A 102 -2.01 -5.37 1.22
C LYS A 102 -2.60 -4.15 0.54
N LEU A 103 -3.42 -4.34 -0.48
CA LEU A 103 -4.02 -3.26 -1.25
C LEU A 103 -4.93 -2.41 -0.36
N GLN A 104 -5.88 -3.04 0.31
CA GLN A 104 -6.89 -2.35 1.12
C GLN A 104 -6.28 -1.72 2.37
N SER A 105 -5.45 -2.45 3.11
CA SER A 105 -4.85 -1.92 4.35
C SER A 105 -3.94 -0.71 4.10
N CYS A 106 -3.16 -0.71 3.02
CA CYS A 106 -2.30 0.44 2.70
C CYS A 106 -3.14 1.66 2.29
N GLU A 107 -4.20 1.47 1.51
CA GLU A 107 -5.09 2.57 1.11
C GLU A 107 -5.81 3.15 2.33
N ILE A 108 -6.45 2.32 3.14
CA ILE A 108 -7.15 2.74 4.37
C ILE A 108 -6.20 3.49 5.31
N ALA A 109 -5.00 2.94 5.54
CA ALA A 109 -4.00 3.59 6.39
C ALA A 109 -3.59 4.97 5.86
N HIS A 110 -3.41 5.11 4.55
CA HIS A 110 -3.11 6.39 3.92
C HIS A 110 -4.27 7.38 4.07
N GLN A 111 -5.50 6.94 3.83
CA GLN A 111 -6.70 7.78 3.96
C GLN A 111 -6.97 8.21 5.40
N ILE A 112 -6.68 7.36 6.40
CA ILE A 112 -6.72 7.73 7.82
C ILE A 112 -5.74 8.87 8.10
N SER A 113 -4.48 8.76 7.64
CA SER A 113 -3.51 9.84 7.81
C SER A 113 -3.88 11.10 7.02
N ALA A 114 -4.47 10.96 5.83
CA ALA A 114 -4.96 12.09 5.04
C ALA A 114 -6.08 12.84 5.77
N LEU A 115 -7.06 12.12 6.33
CA LEU A 115 -8.15 12.73 7.08
C LEU A 115 -7.65 13.40 8.37
N ALA A 116 -6.62 12.85 9.02
CA ALA A 116 -5.97 13.51 10.16
C ALA A 116 -5.35 14.86 9.76
N ILE A 117 -4.64 14.91 8.63
CA ILE A 117 -4.09 16.17 8.10
C ILE A 117 -5.21 17.16 7.81
N ASP A 118 -6.29 16.73 7.15
CA ASP A 118 -7.41 17.60 6.82
C ASP A 118 -8.14 18.13 8.08
N ALA A 119 -8.27 17.30 9.11
CA ALA A 119 -8.89 17.68 10.39
C ALA A 119 -8.07 18.72 11.15
N MET A 120 -6.74 18.66 11.04
CA MET A 120 -5.81 19.64 11.62
C MET A 120 -5.64 20.89 10.74
N GLY A 121 -5.90 20.80 9.44
CA GLY A 121 -5.62 21.87 8.49
C GLY A 121 -4.12 22.12 8.33
N GLU A 122 -3.70 23.39 8.32
CA GLU A 122 -2.31 23.78 8.05
C GLU A 122 -1.29 23.12 9.00
N ILE A 123 -1.64 22.97 10.28
CA ILE A 123 -0.73 22.38 11.28
C ILE A 123 -0.53 20.87 11.05
N GLY A 124 -1.43 20.21 10.33
CA GLY A 124 -1.32 18.79 10.00
C GLY A 124 -0.14 18.49 9.07
N THR A 125 0.42 19.51 8.41
CA THR A 125 1.62 19.38 7.56
C THR A 125 2.93 19.58 8.33
N LEU A 126 2.87 19.92 9.62
CA LEU A 126 4.05 20.15 10.44
C LEU A 126 4.67 18.83 10.90
N TYR A 127 6.00 18.78 10.83
CA TYR A 127 6.84 17.66 11.24
C TYR A 127 8.26 18.18 11.53
N HIS A 128 9.13 17.34 12.13
CA HIS A 128 10.51 17.70 12.50
C HIS A 128 10.65 18.76 13.63
N GLY A 129 9.88 18.61 14.71
CA GLY A 129 10.11 19.34 15.96
C GLY A 129 9.52 20.75 15.95
N SER A 130 8.47 20.97 15.15
CA SER A 130 7.74 22.24 15.19
C SER A 130 7.02 22.35 16.54
N PRO A 131 7.09 23.49 17.25
CA PRO A 131 6.37 23.66 18.52
C PRO A 131 4.85 23.53 18.42
N ARG A 132 4.31 23.54 17.20
CA ARG A 132 2.87 23.44 16.91
C ARG A 132 2.46 22.08 16.36
N GLU A 133 3.38 21.14 16.20
CA GLU A 133 3.05 19.80 15.73
C GLU A 133 2.16 19.06 16.73
N ARG A 134 1.36 18.12 16.24
CA ARG A 134 0.62 17.17 17.05
C ARG A 134 1.33 15.82 17.01
N GLU A 135 1.37 15.15 18.15
CA GLU A 135 1.91 13.80 18.27
C GLU A 135 3.32 13.66 17.66
N GLY A 136 4.18 14.67 17.85
CA GLY A 136 5.55 14.65 17.29
C GLY A 136 5.62 14.69 15.76
N GLY A 137 4.58 15.19 15.07
CA GLY A 137 4.50 15.19 13.61
C GLY A 137 4.15 13.82 13.00
N ALA A 138 3.69 12.87 13.82
CA ALA A 138 3.45 11.50 13.38
C ALA A 138 2.42 11.40 12.25
N TRP A 139 1.39 12.24 12.21
CA TRP A 139 0.36 12.21 11.17
C TRP A 139 0.90 12.55 9.79
N GLN A 140 1.69 13.63 9.69
CA GLN A 140 2.36 14.02 8.46
C GLN A 140 3.35 12.94 8.01
N TRP A 141 4.18 12.46 8.94
CA TRP A 141 5.17 11.43 8.64
C TRP A 141 4.49 10.15 8.14
N ASN A 142 3.43 9.72 8.82
CA ASN A 142 2.67 8.54 8.45
C ASN A 142 2.02 8.71 7.08
N TYR A 143 1.43 9.87 6.77
CA TYR A 143 0.84 10.14 5.45
C TYR A 143 1.84 9.86 4.32
N MET A 144 3.07 10.36 4.45
CA MET A 144 4.14 10.14 3.47
C MET A 144 4.66 8.70 3.50
N PHE A 145 4.79 8.11 4.69
CA PHE A 145 5.24 6.72 4.84
C PHE A 145 4.26 5.72 4.22
N GLN A 146 2.95 5.94 4.33
CA GLN A 146 1.93 5.07 3.74
C GLN A 146 2.00 5.08 2.20
N LEU A 147 2.33 6.21 1.56
CA LEU A 147 2.60 6.23 0.12
C LEU A 147 3.75 5.29 -0.26
N GLY A 148 4.79 5.24 0.57
CA GLY A 148 5.88 4.29 0.44
C GLY A 148 5.41 2.83 0.48
N LEU A 149 4.47 2.48 1.37
CA LEU A 149 3.92 1.13 1.46
C LEU A 149 2.94 0.80 0.33
N ILE A 150 2.22 1.77 -0.20
CA ILE A 150 1.38 1.61 -1.39
C ILE A 150 2.23 1.18 -2.59
N ILE A 151 3.46 1.69 -2.72
CA ILE A 151 4.40 1.38 -3.81
C ILE A 151 5.24 0.13 -3.49
N GLY A 152 5.81 0.09 -2.29
CA GLY A 152 6.72 -0.95 -1.80
C GLY A 152 6.07 -2.33 -1.71
N GLY A 153 6.89 -3.38 -1.86
CA GLY A 153 6.41 -4.76 -1.83
C GLY A 153 5.48 -5.14 -2.99
N GLY A 154 5.36 -4.30 -4.02
CA GLY A 154 4.47 -4.45 -5.17
C GLY A 154 3.35 -3.43 -5.12
N THR A 155 3.35 -2.50 -6.08
CA THR A 155 2.47 -1.33 -6.13
C THR A 155 0.98 -1.69 -6.07
N ALA A 156 0.11 -0.73 -5.75
CA ALA A 156 -1.34 -0.93 -5.81
C ALA A 156 -1.81 -1.48 -7.17
N GLN A 157 -1.22 -1.04 -8.26
CA GLN A 157 -1.51 -1.51 -9.62
C GLN A 157 -1.12 -2.98 -9.80
N ILE A 158 0.07 -3.38 -9.34
CA ILE A 158 0.49 -4.78 -9.37
C ILE A 158 -0.40 -5.65 -8.47
N GLN A 159 -0.84 -5.16 -7.31
CA GLN A 159 -1.81 -5.88 -6.47
C GLN A 159 -3.14 -6.06 -7.19
N LYS A 160 -3.65 -5.03 -7.87
CA LYS A 160 -4.88 -5.12 -8.68
C LYS A 160 -4.74 -6.17 -9.78
N ASN A 161 -3.60 -6.24 -10.48
CA ASN A 161 -3.34 -7.30 -11.45
C ASN A 161 -3.32 -8.69 -10.79
N ILE A 162 -2.66 -8.84 -9.63
CA ILE A 162 -2.64 -10.11 -8.90
C ILE A 162 -4.06 -10.55 -8.49
N ILE A 163 -4.87 -9.63 -7.98
CA ILE A 163 -6.25 -9.89 -7.58
C ILE A 163 -7.09 -10.29 -8.82
N ALA A 164 -6.96 -9.55 -9.92
CA ALA A 164 -7.66 -9.85 -11.17
C ALA A 164 -7.28 -11.22 -11.73
N GLU A 165 -5.99 -11.48 -11.94
CA GLU A 165 -5.51 -12.70 -12.60
C GLU A 165 -5.62 -13.94 -11.70
N ARG A 166 -5.25 -13.84 -10.42
CA ARG A 166 -5.18 -15.00 -9.52
C ARG A 166 -6.42 -15.18 -8.68
N GLY A 167 -7.10 -14.08 -8.37
CA GLY A 167 -8.30 -14.10 -7.54
C GLY A 167 -9.58 -14.22 -8.37
N LEU A 168 -9.67 -13.47 -9.47
CA LEU A 168 -10.87 -13.43 -10.33
C LEU A 168 -10.69 -14.20 -11.65
N GLU A 169 -9.55 -14.87 -11.84
CA GLU A 169 -9.22 -15.66 -13.04
C GLU A 169 -9.33 -14.87 -14.35
N MET A 170 -9.14 -13.55 -14.29
CA MET A 170 -9.17 -12.68 -15.46
C MET A 170 -7.95 -12.93 -16.37
N PRO A 171 -8.06 -12.64 -17.67
CA PRO A 171 -6.92 -12.70 -18.58
C PRO A 171 -5.76 -11.83 -18.10
N ARG A 172 -4.54 -12.27 -18.41
CA ARG A 172 -3.33 -11.52 -18.09
C ARG A 172 -3.27 -10.18 -18.82
N GLU A 173 -2.60 -9.22 -18.20
CA GLU A 173 -2.30 -7.94 -18.84
C GLU A 173 -1.59 -8.16 -20.20
N PRO A 174 -2.03 -7.50 -21.29
CA PRO A 174 -1.40 -7.60 -22.59
C PRO A 174 0.08 -7.19 -22.51
N LYS A 175 0.97 -8.05 -22.98
CA LYS A 175 2.38 -7.69 -23.11
C LYS A 175 2.53 -6.71 -24.29
N LEU A 176 3.33 -5.67 -24.10
CA LEU A 176 3.72 -4.80 -25.21
C LEU A 176 4.25 -5.67 -26.35
N ALA A 177 3.78 -5.39 -27.58
CA ALA A 177 4.27 -6.06 -28.76
C ALA A 177 5.79 -5.90 -28.81
N LYS A 178 6.51 -7.00 -29.02
CA LYS A 178 7.96 -6.91 -29.26
C LYS A 178 8.14 -6.02 -30.48
N VAL A 179 8.92 -4.95 -30.34
CA VAL A 179 9.36 -4.13 -31.47
C VAL A 179 9.96 -5.10 -32.48
N SER A 180 9.36 -5.20 -33.66
CA SER A 180 9.83 -6.10 -34.70
C SER A 180 11.27 -5.77 -35.03
N ASP A 181 12.07 -6.76 -35.41
CA ASP A 181 13.47 -6.53 -35.77
C ASP A 181 13.59 -5.56 -36.97
N ALA A 182 12.53 -5.44 -37.79
CA ALA A 182 12.42 -4.42 -38.83
C ALA A 182 12.39 -2.99 -38.25
N ALA A 183 11.68 -2.73 -37.16
CA ALA A 183 11.64 -1.41 -36.53
C ALA A 183 12.95 -1.06 -35.80
N LYS A 184 13.70 -2.07 -35.31
CA LYS A 184 15.07 -1.87 -34.79
C LYS A 184 16.05 -1.52 -35.92
N ALA A 185 15.98 -2.23 -37.05
CA ALA A 185 16.83 -1.96 -38.21
C ALA A 185 16.62 -0.54 -38.76
N THR A 186 15.39 -0.05 -38.82
CA THR A 186 15.11 1.33 -39.27
C THR A 186 15.65 2.39 -38.30
N ALA A 187 15.63 2.12 -37.00
CA ALA A 187 16.19 3.02 -35.98
C ALA A 187 17.73 3.07 -36.02
N ASP A 188 18.39 1.94 -36.30
CA ASP A 188 19.85 1.89 -36.46
C ASP A 188 20.32 2.56 -37.75
N ILE A 189 19.57 2.43 -38.86
CA ILE A 189 19.85 3.14 -40.11
C ILE A 189 19.72 4.66 -39.94
N ALA A 190 18.73 5.12 -39.17
CA ALA A 190 18.53 6.54 -38.88
C ALA A 190 19.66 7.13 -38.01
N ARG A 191 20.17 6.37 -37.04
CA ARG A 191 21.33 6.77 -36.22
C ARG A 191 22.62 6.82 -37.02
N HIS A 192 22.82 5.90 -37.95
CA HIS A 192 24.02 5.90 -38.79
C HIS A 192 24.10 7.11 -39.74
N LYS A 193 22.96 7.65 -40.17
CA LYS A 193 22.90 8.87 -41.01
C LYS A 193 23.13 10.17 -40.24
N GLN A 194 22.93 10.19 -38.92
CA GLN A 194 23.15 11.39 -38.10
C GLN A 194 24.58 11.53 -37.55
N GLY A 195 25.40 10.47 -37.61
CA GLY A 195 26.80 10.48 -37.15
C GLY A 195 27.85 10.76 -38.24
N SER A 196 27.44 11.18 -39.45
CA SER A 196 28.32 11.41 -40.60
C SER A 196 28.26 12.87 -41.11
N ALA A 197 28.14 13.83 -40.19
CA ALA A 197 28.27 15.25 -40.46
C ALA A 197 29.43 15.84 -39.65
#